data_AF-A0A7W5D4T5-F1
#
_entry.id   AF-A0A7W5D4T5-F1
#
_cell.length_a   1.000
_cell.length_b   1.000
_cell.length_c   1.000
_cell.angle_alpha   90.00
_cell.angle_beta   90.00
_cell.angle_gamma   90.00
#
_symmetry.space_group_name_H-M   'P 1'
#
loop_
_entity.id
_entity.type
_entity.pdbx_description
1 polymer ?
#
loop_
_entity_poly.entity_id
_entity_poly.type
_entity_poly.pdbx_seq_one_letter_code
_entity_poly.pdbx_strand_id
1 'polypeptide(L)'
;MGQIRTAMLSLLQVHGGHSVQRVAQRVRFAGDLEALWYLRQDVLTALSAVDGEVAARRQMRQINRLFKGGLPHTMGPRTHQRITS
;
A
#
# COMPACT_ATOMS: atom_id res chain seq x y z
N MET A 1 3.88 -12.35 4.32
CA MET A 1 3.57 -11.99 2.92
C MET A 1 2.08 -12.06 2.61
N GLY A 2 1.48 -13.27 2.57
CA GLY A 2 0.05 -13.44 2.23
C GLY A 2 -0.90 -12.62 3.11
N GLN A 3 -0.69 -12.57 4.42
CA GLN A 3 -1.52 -11.80 5.35
C GLN A 3 -1.53 -10.29 5.06
N ILE A 4 -0.38 -9.70 4.68
CA ILE A 4 -0.27 -8.27 4.36
C ILE A 4 -1.02 -7.97 3.07
N ARG A 5 -0.81 -8.80 2.05
CA ARG A 5 -1.53 -8.69 0.77
C ARG A 5 -3.05 -8.75 1.00
N THR A 6 -3.51 -9.75 1.74
CA THR A 6 -4.94 -9.92 2.04
C THR A 6 -5.48 -8.69 2.79
N ALA A 7 -4.79 -8.20 3.81
CA ALA A 7 -5.24 -7.03 4.55
C ALA A 7 -5.33 -5.76 3.68
N MET A 8 -4.36 -5.53 2.79
CA MET A 8 -4.40 -4.42 1.84
C MET A 8 -5.56 -4.56 0.84
N LEU A 9 -5.79 -5.77 0.31
CA LEU A 9 -6.89 -6.04 -0.62
C LEU A 9 -8.27 -5.89 0.06
N SER A 10 -8.44 -6.40 1.27
CA SER A 10 -9.68 -6.24 2.03
C SER A 10 -10.00 -4.78 2.28
N LEU A 11 -8.98 -3.96 2.57
CA LEU A 11 -9.18 -2.53 2.73
C LEU A 11 -9.65 -1.92 1.41
N LEU A 12 -8.93 -2.15 0.31
CA LEU A 12 -9.29 -1.60 -1.01
C LEU A 12 -10.65 -2.09 -1.54
N GLN A 13 -11.08 -3.32 -1.23
CA GLN A 13 -12.37 -3.86 -1.70
C GLN A 13 -13.59 -3.14 -1.11
N VAL A 14 -13.44 -2.51 0.06
CA VAL A 14 -14.52 -1.73 0.69
C VAL A 14 -14.75 -0.41 -0.05
N HIS A 15 -13.75 0.08 -0.77
CA HIS A 15 -13.80 1.38 -1.43
C HIS A 15 -13.96 1.23 -2.95
N GLY A 16 -14.89 1.99 -3.52
CA GLY A 16 -15.06 2.06 -4.97
C GLY A 16 -14.04 2.99 -5.65
N GLY A 17 -14.01 2.98 -6.97
CA GLY A 17 -13.27 3.97 -7.77
C GLY A 17 -12.09 3.40 -8.57
N HIS A 18 -11.80 4.06 -9.69
CA HIS A 18 -10.78 3.61 -10.65
C HIS A 18 -9.36 3.60 -10.05
N SER A 19 -9.04 4.56 -9.17
CA SER A 19 -7.74 4.62 -8.48
C SER A 19 -7.56 3.43 -7.53
N VAL A 20 -8.59 3.11 -6.75
CA VAL A 20 -8.61 1.97 -5.83
C VAL A 20 -8.47 0.64 -6.58
N GLN A 21 -9.20 0.46 -7.68
CA GLN A 21 -9.11 -0.74 -8.53
C GLN A 21 -7.70 -0.95 -9.09
N ARG A 22 -7.07 0.12 -9.62
CA ARG A 22 -5.70 0.06 -10.15
C ARG A 22 -4.70 -0.35 -9.07
N VAL A 23 -4.81 0.22 -7.88
CA VAL A 23 -3.92 -0.13 -6.76
C VAL A 23 -4.17 -1.56 -6.27
N ALA A 24 -5.43 -2.00 -6.21
CA ALA A 24 -5.77 -3.37 -5.83
C ALA A 24 -5.16 -4.42 -6.77
N GLN A 25 -5.11 -4.14 -8.07
CA GLN A 25 -4.47 -5.03 -9.04
C GLN A 25 -2.94 -5.10 -8.81
N ARG A 26 -2.28 -3.96 -8.56
CA ARG A 26 -0.84 -3.92 -8.23
C ARG A 26 -0.53 -4.68 -6.94
N VAL A 27 -1.37 -4.54 -5.91
CA VAL A 27 -1.24 -5.29 -4.64
C VAL A 27 -1.42 -6.80 -4.85
N ARG A 28 -2.37 -7.21 -5.70
CA ARG A 28 -2.62 -8.63 -6.01
C ARG A 28 -1.40 -9.30 -6.62
N PHE A 29 -0.70 -8.60 -7.51
CA PHE A 29 0.43 -9.14 -8.28
C PHE A 29 1.82 -8.75 -7.72
N ALA A 30 1.90 -8.05 -6.60
CA ALA A 30 3.17 -7.71 -5.96
C ALA A 30 3.99 -8.99 -5.66
N GLY A 31 5.20 -9.08 -6.22
CA GLY A 31 6.03 -10.29 -6.18
C GLY A 31 6.72 -10.53 -4.83
N ASP A 32 6.99 -9.48 -4.07
CA ASP A 32 7.74 -9.56 -2.81
C ASP A 32 7.20 -8.57 -1.74
N LEU A 33 7.82 -8.61 -0.55
CA LEU A 33 7.41 -7.80 0.60
C LEU A 33 7.76 -6.32 0.40
N GLU A 34 8.86 -6.04 -0.31
CA GLU A 34 9.33 -4.69 -0.60
C GLU A 34 8.37 -4.00 -1.58
N ALA A 35 7.88 -4.70 -2.60
CA ALA A 35 6.85 -4.22 -3.50
C ALA A 35 5.56 -3.85 -2.75
N LEU A 36 5.11 -4.69 -1.81
CA LEU A 36 3.95 -4.38 -0.96
C LEU A 36 4.22 -3.16 -0.05
N TRP A 37 5.44 -3.00 0.44
CA TRP A 37 5.84 -1.85 1.24
C TRP A 37 5.77 -0.55 0.45
N TYR A 38 6.24 -0.52 -0.80
CA TYR A 38 6.09 0.68 -1.64
C TYR A 38 4.62 0.95 -1.98
N LEU A 39 3.86 -0.10 -2.29
CA LEU A 39 2.43 0.02 -2.58
C LEU A 39 1.61 0.54 -1.40
N ARG A 40 2.12 0.48 -0.16
CA ARG A 40 1.42 1.05 1.00
C ARG A 40 1.15 2.55 0.84
N GLN A 41 2.04 3.29 0.15
CA GLN A 41 1.85 4.72 -0.12
C GLN A 41 0.77 4.93 -1.19
N ASP A 42 0.77 4.10 -2.23
CA ASP A 42 -0.28 4.12 -3.26
C ASP A 42 -1.66 3.78 -2.68
N VAL A 43 -1.72 2.83 -1.74
CA VAL A 43 -2.94 2.51 -0.98
C VAL A 43 -3.42 3.70 -0.17
N LEU A 44 -2.51 4.35 0.59
CA LEU A 44 -2.86 5.54 1.36
C LEU A 44 -3.44 6.63 0.46
N THR A 45 -2.75 6.96 -0.63
CA THR A 45 -3.19 7.99 -1.59
C THR A 45 -4.57 7.68 -2.19
N ALA A 46 -4.80 6.42 -2.58
CA ALA A 46 -6.08 6.01 -3.14
C ALA A 46 -7.22 6.11 -2.12
N LEU A 47 -6.98 5.70 -0.87
CA LEU A 47 -7.98 5.79 0.21
C LEU A 47 -8.23 7.24 0.63
N SER A 48 -7.20 8.08 0.70
CA SER A 48 -7.33 9.50 1.03
C SER A 48 -8.19 10.25 0.02
N ALA A 49 -8.14 9.84 -1.25
CA ALA A 49 -8.99 10.43 -2.29
C ALA A 49 -10.48 10.04 -2.16
N VAL A 50 -10.80 8.95 -1.47
CA VAL A 50 -12.17 8.45 -1.29
C VAL A 50 -12.75 8.84 0.07
N ASP A 51 -12.02 8.59 1.15
CA ASP A 51 -12.51 8.75 2.53
C ASP A 51 -11.90 9.97 3.26
N GLY A 52 -10.93 10.65 2.62
CA GLY A 52 -10.14 11.69 3.27
C GLY A 52 -8.92 11.15 4.03
N GLU A 53 -7.91 12.00 4.14
CA GLU A 53 -6.58 11.66 4.68
C GLU A 53 -6.62 11.10 6.10
N VAL A 54 -7.48 11.66 6.97
CA VAL A 54 -7.56 11.25 8.38
C VAL A 54 -8.08 9.82 8.51
N ALA A 55 -9.14 9.47 7.77
CA ALA A 55 -9.72 8.13 7.77
C ALA A 55 -8.74 7.11 7.18
N ALA A 56 -8.12 7.44 6.05
CA ALA A 56 -7.13 6.60 5.38
C ALA A 56 -5.92 6.31 6.29
N ARG A 57 -5.37 7.34 6.97
CA ARG A 57 -4.29 7.16 7.95
C ARG A 57 -4.67 6.25 9.10
N ARG A 58 -5.91 6.35 9.60
CA ARG A 58 -6.42 5.49 10.67
C ARG A 58 -6.45 4.02 10.24
N GLN A 59 -6.96 3.73 9.06
CA GLN A 59 -7.01 2.38 8.50
C GLN A 59 -5.59 1.82 8.27
N MET A 60 -4.67 2.65 7.75
CA MET A 60 -3.29 2.23 7.46
C MET A 60 -2.43 1.90 8.68
N ARG A 61 -2.82 2.32 9.90
CA ARG A 61 -2.12 1.93 11.14
C ARG A 61 -2.07 0.42 11.36
N GLN A 62 -3.09 -0.32 10.91
CA GLN A 62 -3.10 -1.78 11.03
C GLN A 62 -2.13 -2.41 10.03
N ILE A 63 -2.14 -1.97 8.78
CA ILE A 63 -1.23 -2.47 7.74
C ILE A 63 0.23 -2.18 8.10
N ASN A 64 0.54 -0.96 8.54
CA ASN A 64 1.90 -0.58 8.94
C ASN A 64 2.46 -1.44 10.09
N ARG A 65 1.59 -1.96 10.99
CA ARG A 65 2.02 -2.87 12.06
C ARG A 65 2.43 -4.24 11.54
N LEU A 66 1.76 -4.75 10.51
CA LEU A 66 2.11 -6.05 9.92
C LEU A 66 3.50 -6.04 9.27
N PHE A 67 3.98 -4.87 8.87
CA PHE A 67 5.32 -4.68 8.33
C PHE A 67 6.43 -4.59 9.40
N LYS A 68 6.11 -4.19 10.64
CA LYS A 68 7.11 -3.99 11.71
C LYS A 68 7.83 -5.28 12.15
N GLY A 69 7.24 -6.45 11.91
CA GLY A 69 7.84 -7.74 12.23
C GLY A 69 8.56 -8.43 11.07
N GLY A 70 8.64 -7.81 9.88
CA GLY A 70 9.12 -8.49 8.67
C GLY A 70 9.93 -7.64 7.68
N LEU A 71 10.12 -6.34 7.91
CA LEU A 71 10.95 -5.48 7.06
C LEU A 71 12.19 -4.95 7.80
N PRO A 72 13.37 -4.97 7.16
CA PRO A 72 14.65 -4.62 7.77
C PRO A 72 14.81 -3.10 8.02
N HIS A 73 15.66 -2.76 8.99
CA HIS A 73 16.01 -1.39 9.42
C HIS A 73 16.53 -0.44 8.31
N THR A 74 16.71 -0.92 7.08
CA THR A 74 17.37 -0.21 5.98
C THR A 74 16.42 0.21 4.84
N MET A 75 15.13 -0.14 4.88
CA MET A 75 14.15 0.22 3.84
C MET A 75 13.50 1.59 4.11
N GLY A 76 14.35 2.62 4.14
CA GLY A 76 13.96 4.00 3.90
C GLY A 76 13.58 4.22 2.42
N PRO A 77 12.87 5.32 2.09
CA PRO A 77 12.35 5.55 0.75
C PRO A 77 13.47 5.57 -0.29
N ARG A 78 13.46 4.63 -1.25
CA ARG A 78 14.27 4.74 -2.46
C ARG A 78 13.59 5.72 -3.40
N THR A 79 14.18 6.90 -3.56
CA THR A 79 13.80 7.88 -4.58
C THR A 79 13.93 7.21 -5.94
N HIS A 80 12.80 6.92 -6.58
CA HIS A 80 12.77 6.36 -7.93
C HIS A 80 13.29 7.43 -8.89
N GLN A 81 14.59 7.42 -9.20
CA GLN A 81 15.16 8.24 -10.26
C GLN A 81 14.46 7.82 -11.55
N ARG A 82 13.54 8.67 -12.02
CA ARG A 82 13.05 8.63 -13.39
C ARG A 82 14.26 8.80 -14.29
N ILE A 83 14.71 7.71 -14.90
CA ILE A 83 15.57 7.76 -16.07
C ILE A 83 14.70 8.36 -17.18
N THR A 84 14.80 9.68 -17.34
CA THR A 84 14.40 10.36 -18.57
C THR A 84 15.42 10.00 -19.64
N SER A 85 14.99 9.20 -20.62
CA SER A 85 15.62 9.12 -21.95
C SER A 85 15.12 10.26 -22.82
#